data_AF-A0A0C9ZCW5-F1
#
_entry.id   AF-A0A0C9ZCW5-F1
#
_cell.length_a   1.000
_cell.length_b   1.000
_cell.length_c   1.000
_cell.angle_alpha   90.00
_cell.angle_beta   90.00
_cell.angle_gamma   90.00
#
_symmetry.space_group_name_H-M   'P 1'
#
loop_
_entity.id
_entity.type
_entity.pdbx_description
1 polymer ?
#
loop_
_entity_poly.entity_id
_entity_poly.type
_entity_poly.pdbx_seq_one_letter_code
_entity_poly.pdbx_strand_id
1 'polypeptide(L)'
;SDAQRASWAIAREQRATKKALLDKAVQEYLAQQTSKMEEIALKHNVTVEYLKGLVGGQTHYYSSRKVQRHNALLHAKALEVNADRPCGTKYSLKEIQQMVKDDECLQNLSQEEMNQYIATLEEHRDMKIHGIRVNNVAASRDVLATTNKIAKELNGLRNRTGIYATLLVTRGHINDSIQSTW
;
A
#
# COMPACT_ATOMS: atom_id res chain seq x y z
N SER A 1 -11.25 17.18 -46.58
CA SER A 1 -11.20 18.57 -47.05
C SER A 1 -10.34 19.39 -46.09
N ASP A 2 -9.54 20.34 -46.56
CA ASP A 2 -8.71 21.22 -45.72
C ASP A 2 -9.53 21.95 -44.64
N ALA A 3 -10.82 22.20 -44.92
CA ALA A 3 -11.77 22.74 -43.97
C ALA A 3 -11.98 21.85 -42.72
N GLN A 4 -11.93 20.52 -42.86
CA GLN A 4 -12.06 19.59 -41.72
C GLN A 4 -10.80 19.57 -40.85
N ARG A 5 -9.61 19.66 -41.45
CA ARG A 5 -8.34 19.75 -40.71
C ARG A 5 -8.22 21.07 -39.95
N ALA A 6 -8.63 22.18 -40.56
CA ALA A 6 -8.69 23.49 -39.90
C ALA A 6 -9.69 23.49 -38.73
N SER A 7 -10.87 22.89 -38.91
CA SER A 7 -11.87 22.74 -37.84
C SER A 7 -11.34 21.92 -36.64
N TRP A 8 -10.59 20.83 -36.91
CA TRP A 8 -9.98 20.03 -35.85
C TRP A 8 -8.84 20.76 -35.11
N ALA A 9 -8.05 21.56 -35.82
CA ALA A 9 -7.00 22.38 -35.21
C ALA A 9 -7.61 23.42 -34.24
N ILE A 10 -8.68 24.11 -34.67
CA ILE A 10 -9.40 25.08 -33.84
C ILE A 10 -10.02 24.40 -32.61
N ALA A 11 -10.66 23.24 -32.77
CA ALA A 11 -11.24 22.50 -31.66
C ALA A 11 -10.17 22.02 -30.65
N ARG A 12 -8.98 21.65 -31.14
CA ARG A 12 -7.85 21.25 -30.29
C ARG A 12 -7.30 22.42 -29.49
N GLU A 13 -7.12 23.58 -30.11
CA GLU A 13 -6.70 24.81 -29.43
C GLU A 13 -7.73 25.24 -28.38
N GLN A 14 -9.03 25.22 -28.70
CA GLN A 14 -10.09 25.51 -27.75
C GLN A 14 -10.13 24.54 -26.56
N ARG A 15 -9.83 23.25 -26.80
CA ARG A 15 -9.74 22.27 -25.71
C ARG A 15 -8.49 22.51 -24.85
N ALA A 16 -7.37 22.89 -25.46
CA ALA A 16 -6.14 23.21 -24.75
C ALA A 16 -6.30 24.48 -23.87
N THR A 17 -6.94 25.53 -24.39
CA THR A 17 -7.21 26.75 -23.62
C THR A 17 -8.18 26.50 -22.47
N LYS A 18 -9.27 25.74 -22.70
CA LYS A 18 -10.18 25.33 -21.61
C LYS A 18 -9.50 24.49 -20.54
N LYS A 19 -8.62 23.57 -20.94
CA LYS A 19 -7.82 22.78 -20.00
C LYS A 19 -6.89 23.68 -19.17
N ALA A 20 -6.18 24.60 -19.81
CA ALA A 20 -5.29 25.53 -19.11
C ALA A 20 -6.06 26.43 -18.12
N LEU A 21 -7.26 26.89 -18.48
CA LEU A 21 -8.12 27.66 -17.58
C LEU A 21 -8.60 26.82 -16.38
N LEU A 22 -8.98 25.56 -16.62
CA LEU A 22 -9.37 24.64 -15.55
C LEU A 22 -8.19 24.35 -14.62
N ASP A 23 -7.02 24.05 -15.16
CA ASP A 23 -5.79 23.79 -14.40
C ASP A 23 -5.45 25.01 -13.52
N LYS A 24 -5.57 26.22 -14.07
CA LYS A 24 -5.36 27.46 -13.31
C LYS A 24 -6.38 27.63 -12.18
N ALA A 25 -7.67 27.41 -12.46
CA ALA A 25 -8.72 27.51 -11.44
C ALA A 25 -8.52 26.49 -10.30
N VAL A 26 -8.08 25.27 -10.63
CA VAL A 26 -7.74 24.23 -9.64
C VAL A 26 -6.53 24.65 -8.81
N GLN A 27 -5.49 25.21 -9.43
CA GLN A 27 -4.32 25.73 -8.70
C GLN A 27 -4.69 26.87 -7.75
N GLU A 28 -5.53 27.81 -8.18
CA GLU A 28 -6.02 28.91 -7.36
C GLU A 28 -6.82 28.39 -6.16
N TYR A 29 -7.70 27.41 -6.37
CA TYR A 29 -8.45 26.76 -5.29
C TYR A 29 -7.53 26.07 -4.28
N LEU A 30 -6.53 25.32 -4.74
CA LEU A 30 -5.56 24.63 -3.86
C LEU A 30 -4.71 25.62 -3.06
N ALA A 31 -4.32 26.75 -3.66
CA ALA A 31 -3.61 27.82 -2.96
C ALA A 31 -4.49 28.42 -1.86
N GLN A 32 -5.75 28.76 -2.17
CA GLN A 32 -6.71 29.27 -1.18
C GLN A 32 -6.98 28.27 -0.05
N GLN A 33 -7.07 26.98 -0.37
CA GLN A 33 -7.24 25.93 0.62
C GLN A 33 -6.03 25.86 1.56
N THR A 34 -4.81 26.00 1.03
CA THR A 34 -3.58 25.99 1.82
C THR A 34 -3.50 27.18 2.77
N SER A 35 -3.76 28.39 2.27
CA SER A 35 -3.76 29.60 3.11
C SER A 35 -4.79 29.52 4.23
N LYS A 36 -6.00 29.02 3.97
CA LYS A 36 -7.01 28.80 5.01
C LYS A 36 -6.56 27.77 6.05
N MET A 37 -5.86 26.71 5.63
CA MET A 37 -5.31 25.73 6.57
C MET A 37 -4.21 26.35 7.45
N GLU A 38 -3.37 27.22 6.91
CA GLU A 38 -2.35 27.96 7.68
C GLU A 38 -2.99 28.90 8.72
N GLU A 39 -4.05 29.61 8.34
CA GLU A 39 -4.80 30.45 9.28
C GLU A 39 -5.41 29.64 10.43
N ILE A 40 -6.02 28.48 10.12
CA ILE A 40 -6.59 27.58 11.14
C ILE A 40 -5.47 26.98 12.01
N ALA A 41 -4.35 26.59 11.42
CA ALA A 41 -3.19 26.06 12.13
C ALA A 41 -2.66 27.06 13.16
N LEU A 42 -2.48 28.32 12.74
CA LEU A 42 -2.05 29.41 13.63
C LEU A 42 -3.07 29.69 14.74
N LYS A 43 -4.36 29.78 14.38
CA LYS A 43 -5.43 30.09 15.33
C LYS A 43 -5.58 29.03 16.43
N HIS A 44 -5.36 27.77 16.08
CA HIS A 44 -5.55 26.64 17.00
C HIS A 44 -4.24 26.06 17.55
N ASN A 45 -3.09 26.64 17.19
CA ASN A 45 -1.75 26.15 17.54
C ASN A 45 -1.54 24.67 17.18
N VAL A 46 -1.93 24.31 15.97
CA VAL A 46 -1.83 22.94 15.42
C VAL A 46 -1.03 22.99 14.13
N THR A 47 -0.36 21.90 13.76
CA THR A 47 0.42 21.85 12.52
C THR A 47 -0.48 21.77 11.28
N VAL A 48 -0.05 22.40 10.18
CA VAL A 48 -0.73 22.30 8.89
C VAL A 48 -0.79 20.84 8.40
N GLU A 49 0.24 20.04 8.70
CA GLU A 49 0.30 18.59 8.43
C GLU A 49 -0.89 17.85 9.06
N TYR A 50 -1.21 18.15 10.32
CA TYR A 50 -2.34 17.55 11.03
C TYR A 50 -3.67 17.93 10.40
N LEU A 51 -3.85 19.20 10.01
CA LEU A 51 -5.06 19.66 9.31
C LEU A 51 -5.20 19.03 7.92
N LYS A 52 -4.10 18.85 7.18
CA LYS A 52 -4.11 18.12 5.90
C LYS A 52 -4.57 16.67 6.09
N GLY A 53 -4.14 16.00 7.16
CA GLY A 53 -4.61 14.66 7.52
C GLY A 53 -6.10 14.64 7.86
N LEU A 54 -6.57 15.63 8.63
CA LEU A 54 -7.97 15.76 9.06
C LEU A 54 -8.93 16.04 7.89
N VAL A 55 -8.56 16.99 7.03
CA VAL A 55 -9.36 17.43 5.87
C VAL A 55 -9.26 16.45 4.71
N GLY A 56 -8.07 15.88 4.49
CA GLY A 56 -7.83 14.91 3.42
C GLY A 56 -8.41 13.52 3.68
N GLY A 57 -9.00 13.30 4.86
CA GLY A 57 -9.62 12.03 5.24
C GLY A 57 -8.66 10.83 5.12
N GLN A 58 -7.35 11.07 5.19
CA GLN A 58 -6.35 10.03 5.00
C GLN A 58 -6.45 9.05 6.17
N THR A 59 -7.16 7.95 5.95
CA THR A 59 -6.84 6.70 6.61
C THR A 59 -5.39 6.41 6.24
N HIS A 60 -4.50 6.35 7.23
CA HIS A 60 -3.10 5.98 7.04
C HIS A 60 -3.03 4.59 6.41
N TYR A 61 -3.10 4.51 5.09
CA TYR A 61 -2.65 3.35 4.35
C TYR A 61 -1.14 3.32 4.53
N TYR A 62 -0.68 2.57 5.52
CA TYR A 62 0.75 2.30 5.63
C TYR A 62 1.18 1.66 4.32
N SER A 63 2.02 2.37 3.57
CA SER A 63 2.70 1.77 2.43
C SER A 63 3.48 0.55 2.93
N SER A 64 3.48 -0.52 2.13
CA SER A 64 4.32 -1.66 2.42
C SER A 64 5.76 -1.17 2.55
N ARG A 65 6.39 -1.44 3.70
CA ARG A 65 7.76 -0.95 3.97
C ARG A 65 8.69 -1.54 2.91
N LYS A 66 9.41 -0.66 2.21
CA LYS A 66 10.46 -1.04 1.26
C LYS A 66 11.41 -2.04 1.91
N VAL A 67 11.82 -3.06 1.15
CA VAL A 67 12.80 -4.04 1.63
C VAL A 67 14.11 -3.30 1.92
N GLN A 68 14.58 -3.46 3.16
CA GLN A 68 15.87 -2.92 3.59
C GLN A 68 16.94 -3.99 3.49
N ARG A 69 18.15 -3.56 3.20
CA ARG A 69 19.37 -4.39 3.14
C ARG A 69 19.49 -5.37 4.31
N HIS A 70 19.38 -4.85 5.52
CA HIS A 70 19.44 -5.65 6.75
C HIS A 70 18.39 -6.76 6.79
N ASN A 71 17.14 -6.46 6.39
CA ASN A 71 16.05 -7.42 6.40
C ASN A 71 16.25 -8.54 5.36
N ALA A 72 16.86 -8.21 4.21
CA ALA A 72 17.16 -9.17 3.16
C ALA A 72 18.21 -10.20 3.64
N LEU A 73 19.31 -9.72 4.24
CA LEU A 73 20.35 -10.59 4.79
C LEU A 73 19.84 -11.46 5.94
N LEU A 74 19.05 -10.86 6.83
CA LEU A 74 18.46 -11.59 7.94
C LEU A 74 17.50 -12.68 7.46
N HIS A 75 16.72 -12.41 6.42
CA HIS A 75 15.85 -13.41 5.79
C HIS A 75 16.66 -14.54 5.14
N ALA A 76 17.70 -14.21 4.38
CA ALA A 76 18.57 -15.20 3.73
C ALA A 76 19.25 -16.11 4.76
N LYS A 77 19.88 -15.51 5.78
CA LYS A 77 20.51 -16.28 6.87
C LYS A 77 19.49 -17.12 7.62
N ALA A 78 18.30 -16.58 7.89
CA ALA A 78 17.24 -17.34 8.56
C ALA A 78 16.78 -18.55 7.75
N LEU A 79 16.74 -18.47 6.42
CA LEU A 79 16.43 -19.61 5.56
C LEU A 79 17.54 -20.65 5.59
N GLU A 80 18.80 -20.22 5.47
CA GLU A 80 19.98 -21.09 5.53
C GLU A 80 20.06 -21.87 6.85
N VAL A 81 20.03 -21.18 7.99
CA VAL A 81 20.29 -21.81 9.30
C VAL A 81 19.11 -22.60 9.86
N ASN A 82 17.90 -22.38 9.33
CA ASN A 82 16.69 -23.06 9.79
C ASN A 82 16.10 -24.04 8.77
N ALA A 83 16.74 -24.28 7.62
CA ALA A 83 16.23 -25.20 6.60
C ALA A 83 16.03 -26.62 7.16
N ASP A 84 17.01 -27.13 7.91
CA ASP A 84 17.02 -28.51 8.41
C ASP A 84 16.53 -28.64 9.87
N ARG A 85 16.05 -27.54 10.47
CA ARG A 85 15.63 -27.54 11.87
C ARG A 85 14.14 -27.89 12.00
N PRO A 86 13.77 -28.78 12.94
CA PRO A 86 12.38 -29.08 13.18
C PRO A 86 11.60 -27.86 13.68
N CYS A 87 10.28 -27.89 13.45
CA CYS A 87 9.38 -26.86 13.96
C CYS A 87 9.51 -26.72 15.48
N GLY A 88 9.76 -25.50 15.95
CA GLY A 88 9.91 -25.19 17.39
C GLY A 88 11.36 -25.04 17.85
N THR A 89 12.36 -25.46 17.09
CA THR A 89 13.80 -25.33 17.45
C THR A 89 14.55 -24.36 16.55
N LYS A 90 13.82 -23.43 15.92
CA LYS A 90 14.40 -22.39 15.07
C LYS A 90 15.18 -21.40 15.93
N TYR A 91 16.26 -20.85 15.36
CA TYR A 91 17.02 -19.81 16.04
C TYR A 91 16.17 -18.56 16.27
N SER A 92 16.42 -17.91 17.40
CA SER A 92 15.82 -16.63 17.73
C SER A 92 16.35 -15.54 16.80
N LEU A 93 15.58 -14.44 16.69
CA LEU A 93 15.97 -13.30 15.87
C LEU A 93 17.34 -12.73 16.27
N LYS A 94 17.65 -12.71 17.58
CA LYS A 94 18.92 -12.20 18.10
C LYS A 94 20.12 -13.05 17.65
N GLU A 95 19.96 -14.37 17.69
CA GLU A 95 21.01 -15.29 17.25
C GLU A 95 21.26 -15.14 15.74
N ILE A 96 20.20 -15.04 14.94
CA ILE A 96 20.33 -14.84 13.49
C ILE A 96 20.99 -13.49 13.19
N GLN A 97 20.63 -12.42 13.91
CA GLN A 97 21.31 -11.13 13.78
C GLN A 97 22.79 -11.21 14.07
N GLN A 98 23.19 -11.99 15.08
CA GLN A 98 24.59 -12.19 15.42
C GLN A 98 25.29 -13.01 14.32
N MET A 99 24.68 -14.09 13.85
CA MET A 99 25.20 -14.89 12.74
C MET A 99 25.40 -14.09 11.44
N VAL A 100 24.51 -13.13 11.15
CA VAL A 100 24.70 -12.24 9.99
C VAL A 100 25.91 -11.31 10.18
N LYS A 101 26.18 -10.86 11.41
CA LYS A 101 27.35 -10.01 11.71
C LYS A 101 28.66 -10.79 11.64
N ASP A 102 28.65 -12.03 12.12
CA ASP A 102 29.83 -12.89 12.20
C ASP A 102 30.20 -13.49 10.83
N ASP A 103 29.28 -13.46 9.87
CA ASP A 103 29.48 -13.98 8.51
C ASP A 103 30.19 -12.96 7.60
N GLU A 104 31.50 -13.14 7.41
CA GLU A 104 32.33 -12.26 6.58
C GLU A 104 31.87 -12.19 5.11
N CYS A 105 31.26 -13.26 4.59
CA CYS A 105 30.75 -13.30 3.21
C CYS A 105 29.53 -12.39 3.05
N LEU A 106 28.65 -12.33 4.05
CA LEU A 106 27.47 -11.44 4.04
C LEU A 106 27.82 -9.98 4.33
N GLN A 107 28.95 -9.71 4.99
CA GLN A 107 29.44 -8.34 5.20
C GLN A 107 30.12 -7.75 3.96
N ASN A 108 30.79 -8.58 3.15
CA ASN A 108 31.57 -8.15 1.99
C ASN A 108 30.89 -8.42 0.64
N LEU A 109 29.56 -8.25 0.58
CA LEU A 109 28.79 -8.48 -0.64
C LEU A 109 28.99 -7.39 -1.69
N SER A 110 29.07 -7.80 -2.95
CA SER A 110 28.95 -6.88 -4.08
C SER A 110 27.54 -6.27 -4.15
N GLN A 111 27.41 -5.14 -4.86
CA GLN A 111 26.13 -4.48 -5.03
C GLN A 111 25.12 -5.35 -5.80
N GLU A 112 25.60 -6.23 -6.67
CA GLU A 112 24.78 -7.16 -7.48
C GLU A 112 24.21 -8.28 -6.63
N GLU A 113 25.04 -8.97 -5.84
CA GLU A 113 24.59 -10.01 -4.91
C GLU A 113 23.60 -9.44 -3.89
N MET A 114 23.85 -8.21 -3.43
CA MET A 114 22.94 -7.54 -2.51
C MET A 114 21.57 -7.28 -3.13
N ASN A 115 21.53 -6.91 -4.41
CA ASN A 115 20.27 -6.72 -5.13
C ASN A 115 19.54 -8.05 -5.32
N GLN A 116 20.26 -9.16 -5.52
CA GLN A 116 19.65 -10.49 -5.56
C GLN A 116 18.94 -10.83 -4.25
N TYR A 117 19.59 -10.61 -3.09
CA TYR A 117 18.95 -10.85 -1.79
C TYR A 117 17.70 -10.00 -1.57
N ILE A 118 17.72 -8.74 -2.04
CA ILE A 118 16.55 -7.85 -1.99
C ILE A 118 15.43 -8.43 -2.87
N ALA A 119 15.74 -8.80 -4.12
CA ALA A 119 14.77 -9.36 -5.06
C ALA A 119 14.13 -10.65 -4.53
N THR A 120 14.93 -11.57 -3.98
CA THR A 120 14.42 -12.81 -3.36
C THR A 120 13.47 -12.53 -2.20
N LEU A 121 13.76 -11.52 -1.37
CA LEU A 121 12.86 -11.14 -0.29
C LEU A 121 11.58 -10.45 -0.80
N GLU A 122 11.67 -9.66 -1.87
CA GLU A 122 10.49 -9.07 -2.53
C GLU A 122 9.60 -10.17 -3.11
N GLU A 123 10.16 -11.11 -3.85
CA GLU A 123 9.43 -12.26 -4.40
C GLU A 123 8.78 -13.10 -3.30
N HIS A 124 9.49 -13.39 -2.22
CA HIS A 124 8.92 -14.12 -1.09
C HIS A 124 7.75 -13.36 -0.43
N ARG A 125 7.85 -12.03 -0.31
CA ARG A 125 6.75 -11.20 0.20
C ARG A 125 5.57 -11.21 -0.76
N ASP A 126 5.81 -11.08 -2.06
CA ASP A 126 4.76 -11.11 -3.07
C ASP A 126 4.07 -12.46 -3.13
N MET A 127 4.81 -13.56 -3.05
CA MET A 127 4.25 -14.91 -2.93
C MET A 127 3.41 -15.05 -1.66
N LYS A 128 3.80 -14.45 -0.53
CA LYS A 128 3.00 -14.54 0.70
C LYS A 128 1.69 -13.73 0.60
N ILE A 129 1.74 -12.59 -0.10
CA ILE A 129 0.58 -11.70 -0.29
C ILE A 129 -0.37 -12.28 -1.34
N HIS A 130 0.13 -12.61 -2.52
CA HIS A 130 -0.64 -12.98 -3.71
C HIS A 130 -0.67 -14.49 -3.98
N GLY A 131 0.10 -15.29 -3.26
CA GLY A 131 0.15 -16.73 -3.45
C GLY A 131 -1.19 -17.40 -3.18
N ILE A 132 -1.49 -18.41 -3.98
CA ILE A 132 -2.71 -19.21 -3.89
C ILE A 132 -2.82 -19.79 -2.48
N ARG A 133 -3.97 -19.60 -1.84
CA ARG A 133 -4.25 -20.21 -0.53
C ARG A 133 -4.38 -21.72 -0.73
N VAL A 134 -3.53 -22.49 -0.04
CA VAL A 134 -3.37 -23.95 -0.21
C VAL A 134 -4.68 -24.73 -0.01
N ASN A 135 -5.64 -24.16 0.73
CA ASN A 135 -6.97 -24.74 0.85
C ASN A 135 -8.08 -23.67 0.87
N ASN A 136 -9.30 -24.10 0.51
CA ASN A 136 -10.47 -23.24 0.44
C ASN A 136 -10.86 -22.67 1.80
N VAL A 137 -10.50 -23.35 2.90
CA VAL A 137 -10.71 -22.87 4.27
C VAL A 137 -9.84 -21.64 4.57
N ALA A 138 -8.57 -21.65 4.18
CA ALA A 138 -7.66 -20.52 4.32
C ALA A 138 -8.08 -19.36 3.41
N ALA A 139 -8.50 -19.65 2.17
CA ALA A 139 -9.09 -18.65 1.28
C ALA A 139 -10.32 -17.98 1.92
N SER A 140 -11.21 -18.79 2.50
CA SER A 140 -12.42 -18.29 3.18
C SER A 140 -12.09 -17.42 4.40
N ARG A 141 -11.10 -17.82 5.20
CA ARG A 141 -10.64 -17.03 6.36
C ARG A 141 -10.03 -15.70 5.93
N ASP A 142 -9.28 -15.67 4.83
CA ASP A 142 -8.66 -14.45 4.30
C ASP A 142 -9.74 -13.47 3.79
N VAL A 143 -10.76 -13.99 3.10
CA VAL A 143 -11.95 -13.23 2.73
C VAL A 143 -12.63 -12.65 3.96
N LEU A 144 -12.94 -13.48 4.97
CA LEU A 144 -13.57 -13.00 6.21
C LEU A 144 -12.74 -11.93 6.93
N ALA A 145 -11.42 -12.13 7.06
CA ALA A 145 -10.54 -11.16 7.69
C ALA A 145 -10.52 -9.83 6.94
N THR A 146 -10.50 -9.88 5.61
CA THR A 146 -10.52 -8.69 4.74
C THR A 146 -11.87 -7.99 4.80
N THR A 147 -12.97 -8.72 4.64
CA THR A 147 -14.31 -8.14 4.68
C THR A 147 -14.63 -7.54 6.04
N ASN A 148 -14.19 -8.14 7.15
CA ASN A 148 -14.33 -7.56 8.48
C ASN A 148 -13.58 -6.23 8.64
N LYS A 149 -12.39 -6.09 8.04
CA LYS A 149 -11.67 -4.80 8.02
C LYS A 149 -12.45 -3.76 7.22
N ILE A 150 -12.93 -4.11 6.03
CA ILE A 150 -13.73 -3.20 5.20
C ILE A 150 -15.02 -2.80 5.92
N ALA A 151 -15.72 -3.75 6.54
CA ALA A 151 -16.94 -3.46 7.30
C ALA A 151 -16.69 -2.46 8.44
N LYS A 152 -15.56 -2.55 9.15
CA LYS A 152 -15.16 -1.55 10.15
C LYS A 152 -14.93 -0.18 9.52
N GLU A 153 -14.28 -0.12 8.37
CA GLU A 153 -14.09 1.14 7.64
C GLU A 153 -15.41 1.74 7.16
N LEU A 154 -16.33 0.93 6.63
CA LEU A 154 -17.66 1.39 6.20
C LEU A 154 -18.50 1.89 7.39
N ASN A 155 -18.43 1.21 8.53
CA ASN A 155 -19.05 1.70 9.77
C ASN A 155 -18.40 3.01 10.25
N GLY A 156 -17.07 3.13 10.14
CA GLY A 156 -16.35 4.36 10.44
C GLY A 156 -16.73 5.50 9.48
N LEU A 157 -16.97 5.21 8.21
CA LEU A 157 -17.47 6.16 7.22
C LEU A 157 -18.87 6.64 7.62
N ARG A 158 -19.80 5.72 7.88
CA ARG A 158 -21.16 6.03 8.36
C ARG A 158 -21.12 6.94 9.60
N ASN A 159 -20.29 6.60 10.58
CA ASN A 159 -20.21 7.37 11.82
C ASN A 159 -19.62 8.78 11.61
N ARG A 160 -18.70 8.96 10.66
CA ARG A 160 -18.05 10.26 10.39
C ARG A 160 -18.86 11.17 9.46
N THR A 161 -19.59 10.60 8.49
CA THR A 161 -20.22 11.38 7.41
C THR A 161 -21.71 11.14 7.25
N GLY A 162 -22.28 10.15 7.93
CA GLY A 162 -23.67 9.71 7.73
C GLY A 162 -23.89 8.93 6.44
N ILE A 163 -22.86 8.73 5.61
CA ILE A 163 -22.97 8.01 4.34
C ILE A 163 -22.97 6.51 4.57
N TYR A 164 -23.96 5.83 3.99
CA TYR A 164 -24.02 4.38 3.94
C TYR A 164 -23.37 3.86 2.66
N ALA A 165 -22.60 2.79 2.79
CA ALA A 165 -21.92 2.14 1.69
C ALA A 165 -22.16 0.63 1.77
N THR A 166 -22.28 0.00 0.61
CA THR A 166 -22.54 -1.44 0.48
C THR A 166 -21.34 -2.12 -0.15
N LEU A 167 -20.95 -3.26 0.39
CA LEU A 167 -19.92 -4.13 -0.16
C LEU A 167 -20.56 -5.44 -0.63
N LEU A 168 -20.32 -5.80 -1.90
CA LEU A 168 -20.71 -7.10 -2.45
C LEU A 168 -19.48 -7.99 -2.54
N VAL A 169 -19.53 -9.17 -1.92
CA VAL A 169 -18.48 -10.19 -2.01
C VAL A 169 -19.11 -11.49 -2.50
N THR A 170 -18.61 -11.99 -3.63
CA THR A 170 -19.11 -13.22 -4.25
C THR A 170 -17.97 -14.22 -4.41
N ARG A 171 -18.26 -15.51 -4.23
CA ARG A 171 -17.31 -16.58 -4.55
C ARG A 171 -17.03 -16.62 -6.06
N GLY A 172 -15.78 -16.87 -6.43
CA GLY A 172 -15.38 -17.04 -7.82
C GLY A 172 -15.43 -18.50 -8.26
N HIS A 173 -15.33 -19.44 -7.32
CA HIS A 173 -15.24 -20.87 -7.61
C HIS A 173 -16.24 -21.69 -6.78
N ILE A 174 -16.76 -22.78 -7.36
CA ILE A 174 -17.84 -23.59 -6.74
C ILE A 174 -17.44 -24.23 -5.41
N ASN A 175 -16.16 -24.56 -5.26
CA ASN A 175 -15.61 -25.19 -4.05
C ASN A 175 -15.20 -24.18 -2.96
N ASP A 176 -15.35 -22.88 -3.18
CA ASP A 176 -15.06 -21.87 -2.15
C ASP A 176 -16.06 -22.03 -1.00
N SER A 177 -15.55 -22.32 0.19
CA SER A 177 -16.36 -22.55 1.40
C SER A 177 -16.64 -21.26 2.18
N ILE A 178 -16.66 -20.11 1.50
CA ILE A 178 -16.95 -18.83 2.13
C ILE A 178 -18.40 -18.89 2.62
N GLN A 179 -18.56 -19.01 3.94
CA GLN A 179 -19.85 -18.84 4.58
C GLN A 179 -19.95 -17.39 5.08
N SER A 180 -21.06 -16.76 4.73
CA SER A 180 -21.48 -15.49 5.30
C SER A 180 -21.66 -15.68 6.81
N THR A 181 -20.96 -14.88 7.61
CA THR A 181 -21.06 -14.90 9.09
C THR A 181 -21.81 -13.67 9.62
N TRP A 182 -22.70 -13.08 8.81
CA TRP A 182 -23.53 -11.94 9.22
C TRP A 182 -24.95 -12.40 9.54
#